data_AF-A0A495QZQ6-F1
#
_entry.id   AF-A0A495QZQ6-F1
#
_cell.length_a   1.000
_cell.length_b   1.000
_cell.length_c   1.000
_cell.angle_alpha   90.00
_cell.angle_beta   90.00
_cell.angle_gamma   90.00
#
_symmetry.space_group_name_H-M   'P 1'
#
loop_
_entity.id
_entity.type
_entity.pdbx_description
1 polymer ?
#
loop_
_entity_poly.entity_id
_entity_poly.type
_entity_poly.pdbx_seq_one_letter_code
_entity_poly.pdbx_strand_id
1 'polypeptide(L)'
;MRTDIADGLVVTHVFGLEQVLCLTRPGNDAADGAPAVLTIPRGGCPHEPRLVLFGDHGACGAAKLGSLLFSDSHVVASCDDDGRRELADVLTGGAFRVSVGVPERLRRRLHRYPGCSVAVVRRRNDHLAVVRDEATVVTRSSPGATEMWDAICGSFLYCWWGAGLPLAELPRAALVVGRFTVSSGGRPGTLETVGRAQVTAVPTDSSARRAAS
;
A
#
# COMPACT_ATOMS: atom_id res chain seq x y z
N MET A 1 19.15 6.42 -0.14
CA MET A 1 18.69 7.52 -1.02
C MET A 1 17.32 7.91 -0.53
N ARG A 2 17.17 9.11 0.03
CA ARG A 2 15.91 9.60 0.62
C ARG A 2 14.86 9.64 -0.49
N THR A 3 13.82 8.84 -0.36
CA THR A 3 12.55 9.14 -1.03
C THR A 3 12.16 10.53 -0.56
N ASP A 4 12.09 11.52 -1.45
CA ASP A 4 11.55 12.84 -1.15
C ASP A 4 10.03 12.71 -0.92
N ILE A 5 9.68 12.05 0.19
CA ILE A 5 8.40 12.22 0.86
C ILE A 5 8.55 13.57 1.57
N ALA A 6 8.35 14.65 0.81
CA ALA A 6 8.36 16.00 1.35
C ALA A 6 7.33 16.03 2.49
N ASP A 7 7.81 16.19 3.72
CA ASP A 7 6.98 16.49 4.88
C ASP A 7 5.81 15.52 5.18
N GLY A 8 5.91 14.26 4.77
CA GLY A 8 4.85 13.27 4.99
C GLY A 8 3.69 13.37 4.00
N LEU A 9 3.69 14.32 3.07
CA LEU A 9 2.71 14.34 1.97
C LEU A 9 3.10 13.28 0.93
N VAL A 10 2.15 12.43 0.55
CA VAL A 10 2.33 11.38 -0.45
C VAL A 10 1.25 11.52 -1.50
N VAL A 11 1.66 11.60 -2.77
CA VAL A 11 0.73 11.49 -3.90
C VAL A 11 0.63 10.03 -4.32
N THR A 12 -0.56 9.53 -4.58
CA THR A 12 -0.76 8.18 -5.10
C THR A 12 -1.63 8.18 -6.35
N HIS A 13 -1.33 7.25 -7.25
CA HIS A 13 -2.08 7.04 -8.47
C HIS A 13 -2.35 5.55 -8.65
N VAL A 14 -3.60 5.16 -8.88
CA VAL A 14 -4.03 3.78 -9.13
C VAL A 14 -4.49 3.68 -10.57
N PHE A 15 -3.81 2.82 -11.34
CA PHE A 15 -4.14 2.56 -12.74
C PHE A 15 -4.66 1.14 -12.93
N GLY A 16 -5.70 0.99 -13.75
CA GLY A 16 -6.04 -0.29 -14.38
C GLY A 16 -5.12 -0.52 -15.56
N LEU A 17 -4.49 -1.71 -15.65
CA LEU A 17 -3.56 -2.01 -16.73
C LEU A 17 -4.28 -2.67 -17.91
N GLU A 18 -4.34 -1.92 -19.01
CA GLU A 18 -4.91 -2.35 -20.30
C GLU A 18 -3.81 -2.78 -21.28
N GLN A 19 -2.58 -2.29 -21.07
CA GLN A 19 -1.40 -2.61 -21.85
C GLN A 19 -0.38 -3.42 -21.05
N VAL A 20 0.57 -4.03 -21.78
CA VAL A 20 1.63 -4.84 -21.18
C VAL A 20 2.56 -3.96 -20.35
N LEU A 21 2.88 -4.42 -19.14
CA LEU A 21 3.93 -3.89 -18.28
C LEU A 21 5.07 -4.91 -18.20
N CYS A 22 6.30 -4.48 -18.48
CA CYS A 22 7.46 -5.37 -18.39
C CYS A 22 7.93 -5.51 -16.94
N LEU A 23 8.18 -6.73 -16.49
CA LEU A 23 8.77 -7.00 -15.19
C LEU A 23 10.26 -7.31 -15.34
N THR A 24 11.12 -6.56 -14.66
CA THR A 24 12.56 -6.78 -14.64
C THR A 24 13.06 -7.12 -13.25
N ARG A 25 14.24 -7.74 -13.17
CA ARG A 25 14.96 -7.91 -11.91
C ARG A 25 15.73 -6.64 -11.58
N PRO A 26 16.08 -6.41 -10.29
CA PRO A 26 16.91 -5.28 -9.90
C PRO A 26 18.22 -5.26 -10.69
N GLY A 27 18.52 -4.13 -11.33
CA GLY A 27 19.82 -3.88 -11.93
C GLY A 27 20.91 -3.62 -10.88
N ASN A 28 22.17 -3.61 -11.30
CA ASN A 28 23.28 -3.14 -10.45
C ASN A 28 23.25 -1.62 -10.26
N ASP A 29 22.65 -0.90 -11.20
CA ASP A 29 22.42 0.53 -11.10
C ASP A 29 21.08 0.77 -10.38
N ALA A 30 21.09 1.63 -9.37
CA ALA A 30 19.88 2.03 -8.68
C ALA A 30 18.96 2.76 -9.68
N ALA A 31 17.95 2.06 -10.19
CA ALA A 31 17.00 2.64 -11.13
C ALA A 31 16.28 3.83 -10.47
N ASP A 32 16.29 4.98 -11.15
CA ASP A 32 15.63 6.23 -10.75
C ASP A 32 14.10 6.19 -11.01
N GLY A 33 13.47 5.08 -10.61
CA GLY A 33 12.05 4.84 -10.82
C GLY A 33 11.20 5.19 -9.61
N ALA A 34 9.96 5.59 -9.87
CA ALA A 34 8.99 5.87 -8.82
C ALA A 34 8.62 4.58 -8.07
N PRO A 35 8.51 4.59 -6.73
CA PRO A 35 8.03 3.44 -6.00
C PRO A 35 6.64 3.03 -6.53
N ALA A 36 6.44 1.72 -6.65
CA ALA A 36 5.22 1.18 -7.24
C ALA A 36 4.86 -0.19 -6.67
N VAL A 37 3.57 -0.49 -6.67
CA VAL A 37 3.02 -1.81 -6.35
C VAL A 37 2.14 -2.26 -7.50
N LEU A 38 2.53 -3.35 -8.15
CA LEU A 38 1.68 -4.05 -9.10
C LEU A 38 0.88 -5.13 -8.37
N THR A 39 -0.44 -5.00 -8.42
CA THR A 39 -1.38 -5.99 -7.90
C THR A 39 -1.87 -6.85 -9.06
N ILE A 40 -1.57 -8.15 -9.01
CA ILE A 40 -2.04 -9.15 -9.98
C ILE A 40 -3.08 -10.02 -9.27
N PRO A 41 -4.38 -9.87 -9.55
CA PRO A 41 -5.42 -10.74 -9.01
C PRO A 41 -5.12 -12.23 -9.31
N ARG A 42 -5.31 -13.12 -8.32
CA ARG A 42 -5.17 -14.58 -8.50
C ARG A 42 -6.45 -15.28 -8.08
N GLY A 43 -6.92 -16.20 -8.93
CA GLY A 43 -8.11 -17.00 -8.67
C GLY A 43 -9.42 -16.22 -8.84
N GLY A 44 -10.47 -16.92 -9.28
CA GLY A 44 -11.77 -16.31 -9.60
C GLY A 44 -11.85 -15.76 -11.03
N CYS A 45 -12.76 -14.81 -11.24
CA CYS A 45 -12.96 -14.16 -12.53
C CYS A 45 -11.71 -13.37 -12.96
N PRO A 46 -11.39 -13.30 -14.27
CA PRO A 46 -10.30 -12.47 -14.75
C PRO A 46 -10.58 -11.00 -14.39
N HIS A 47 -9.73 -10.43 -13.54
CA HIS A 47 -9.71 -9.00 -13.25
C HIS A 47 -8.38 -8.42 -13.75
N GLU A 48 -8.44 -7.20 -14.27
CA GLU A 48 -7.27 -6.50 -14.79
C GLU A 48 -6.24 -6.25 -13.67
N PRO A 49 -4.94 -6.44 -13.95
CA PRO A 49 -3.89 -6.03 -13.03
C PRO A 49 -3.95 -4.54 -12.75
N ARG A 50 -3.54 -4.13 -11.55
CA ARG A 50 -3.58 -2.73 -11.12
C ARG A 50 -2.19 -2.27 -10.73
N LEU A 51 -1.80 -1.08 -11.17
CA LEU A 51 -0.53 -0.46 -10.82
C LEU A 51 -0.80 0.72 -9.90
N VAL A 52 -0.24 0.66 -8.69
CA VAL A 52 -0.22 1.78 -7.74
C VAL A 52 1.14 2.44 -7.81
N LEU A 53 1.17 3.74 -8.08
CA LEU A 53 2.39 4.57 -8.05
C LEU A 53 2.37 5.49 -6.84
N PHE A 54 3.56 5.75 -6.30
CA PHE A 54 3.78 6.68 -5.20
C PHE A 54 4.64 7.85 -5.69
N GLY A 55 4.06 9.04 -5.71
CA GLY A 55 4.60 10.26 -6.29
C GLY A 55 4.12 10.53 -7.72
N ASP A 56 4.38 11.74 -8.20
CA ASP A 56 4.00 12.16 -9.56
C ASP A 56 5.01 11.72 -10.63
N HIS A 57 6.21 11.33 -10.20
CA HIS A 57 7.22 10.85 -11.13
C HIS A 57 6.71 9.59 -11.84
N GLY A 58 6.68 9.63 -13.17
CA GLY A 58 6.20 8.51 -13.99
C GLY A 58 4.68 8.40 -14.15
N ALA A 59 3.85 9.22 -13.49
CA ALA A 59 2.40 9.17 -13.61
C ALA A 59 1.92 9.36 -15.07
N CYS A 60 2.47 10.35 -15.78
CA CYS A 60 2.18 10.56 -17.21
C CYS A 60 2.59 9.36 -18.09
N GLY A 61 3.62 8.61 -17.68
CA GLY A 61 4.05 7.41 -18.39
C GLY A 61 3.13 6.22 -18.09
N ALA A 62 2.70 6.07 -16.85
CA ALA A 62 1.76 5.03 -16.45
C ALA A 62 0.36 5.23 -17.04
N ALA A 63 -0.07 6.47 -17.27
CA ALA A 63 -1.31 6.78 -17.99
C ALA A 63 -1.33 6.22 -19.43
N LYS A 64 -0.17 5.87 -20.00
CA LYS A 64 -0.11 5.17 -21.30
C LYS A 64 -0.40 3.67 -21.17
N LEU A 65 -0.35 3.11 -19.96
CA LEU A 65 -0.55 1.67 -19.72
C LEU A 65 -2.02 1.32 -19.49
N GLY A 66 -2.88 2.31 -19.23
CA GLY A 66 -4.33 2.12 -19.08
C GLY A 66 -4.98 3.27 -18.31
N SER A 67 -6.22 3.05 -17.88
CA SER A 67 -7.06 4.05 -17.22
C SER A 67 -6.63 4.39 -15.79
N LEU A 68 -6.66 5.68 -15.45
CA LEU A 68 -6.52 6.16 -14.08
C LEU A 68 -7.83 5.91 -13.32
N LEU A 69 -7.77 5.07 -12.28
CA LEU A 69 -8.92 4.70 -11.45
C LEU A 69 -9.07 5.63 -10.24
N PHE A 70 -7.94 6.07 -9.68
CA PHE A 70 -7.92 6.90 -8.47
C PHE A 70 -6.61 7.69 -8.42
N SER A 71 -6.67 8.94 -7.96
CA SER A 71 -5.51 9.77 -7.69
C SER A 71 -5.80 10.64 -6.49
N ASP A 72 -4.87 10.71 -5.55
CA ASP A 72 -5.04 11.51 -4.34
C ASP A 72 -3.71 11.91 -3.73
N SER A 73 -3.74 12.99 -2.93
CA SER A 73 -2.64 13.48 -2.13
C SER A 73 -3.01 13.39 -0.66
N HIS A 74 -2.28 12.60 0.12
CA HIS A 74 -2.63 12.30 1.51
C HIS A 74 -1.43 12.43 2.44
N VAL A 75 -1.70 12.70 3.72
CA VAL A 75 -0.69 12.94 4.75
C VAL A 75 -0.40 11.65 5.52
N VAL A 76 0.88 11.27 5.52
CA VAL A 76 1.44 10.19 6.31
C VAL A 76 2.19 10.78 7.50
N ALA A 77 1.80 10.40 8.72
CA ALA A 77 2.49 10.81 9.93
C ALA A 77 2.91 9.61 10.79
N SER A 78 3.96 9.81 11.59
CA SER A 78 4.33 8.86 12.63
C SER A 78 3.47 9.05 13.88
N CYS A 79 3.09 7.95 14.53
CA CYS A 79 2.46 7.93 15.84
C CYS A 79 3.37 8.46 16.95
N ASP A 80 4.65 8.73 16.66
CA ASP A 80 5.62 9.33 17.57
C ASP A 80 5.87 10.82 17.24
N ASP A 81 5.30 11.35 16.15
CA ASP A 81 5.35 12.79 15.79
C ASP A 81 4.07 13.51 16.23
N ASP A 82 4.12 14.28 17.31
CA ASP A 82 2.92 14.91 17.90
C ASP A 82 2.29 16.00 17.00
N GLY A 83 3.06 16.61 16.09
CA GLY A 83 2.61 17.80 15.35
C GLY A 83 1.70 17.54 14.16
N ARG A 84 1.73 16.33 13.58
CA ARG A 84 1.05 16.02 12.31
C ARG A 84 -0.03 14.94 12.39
N ARG A 85 -0.21 14.30 13.55
CA ARG A 85 -1.16 13.18 13.71
C ARG A 85 -2.62 13.56 13.49
N GLU A 86 -2.99 14.80 13.85
CA GLU A 86 -4.38 15.27 13.73
C GLU A 86 -4.81 15.47 12.28
N LEU A 87 -3.84 15.74 11.40
CA LEU A 87 -4.06 15.94 9.96
C LEU A 87 -3.70 14.71 9.13
N ALA A 88 -3.28 13.61 9.76
CA ALA A 88 -2.79 12.44 9.06
C ALA A 88 -3.93 11.56 8.53
N ASP A 89 -3.94 11.32 7.23
CA ASP A 89 -4.74 10.29 6.58
C ASP A 89 -4.22 8.88 6.92
N VAL A 90 -2.90 8.75 7.02
CA VAL A 90 -2.21 7.49 7.30
C VAL A 90 -1.31 7.66 8.51
N LEU A 91 -1.58 6.89 9.56
CA LEU A 91 -0.74 6.83 10.75
C LEU A 91 0.16 5.61 10.70
N THR A 92 1.47 5.83 10.70
CA THR A 92 2.49 4.80 10.84
C THR A 92 2.99 4.76 12.28
N GLY A 93 3.40 3.62 12.81
CA GLY A 93 3.90 3.55 14.19
C GLY A 93 4.98 2.50 14.39
N GLY A 94 5.85 2.76 15.35
CA GLY A 94 6.82 1.80 15.85
C GLY A 94 6.16 0.59 16.53
N ALA A 95 6.96 -0.47 16.70
CA ALA A 95 6.49 -1.74 17.26
C ALA A 95 5.87 -1.54 18.66
N PHE A 96 4.64 -2.06 18.85
CA PHE A 96 4.05 -2.11 20.18
C PHE A 96 4.90 -3.00 21.11
N ARG A 97 5.22 -2.52 22.30
CA ARG A 97 5.94 -3.30 23.33
C ARG A 97 5.22 -4.59 23.74
N VAL A 98 3.89 -4.58 23.62
CA VAL A 98 3.02 -5.74 23.92
C VAL A 98 2.31 -6.10 22.63
N SER A 99 2.30 -7.38 22.23
CA SER A 99 1.68 -7.83 20.97
C SER A 99 0.17 -8.11 21.06
N VAL A 100 -0.36 -8.28 22.28
CA VAL A 100 -1.77 -8.60 22.52
C VAL A 100 -2.64 -7.35 22.32
N GLY A 101 -3.77 -7.47 21.62
CA GLY A 101 -4.72 -6.36 21.42
C GLY A 101 -4.17 -5.21 20.55
N VAL A 102 -3.23 -5.51 19.65
CA VAL A 102 -2.70 -4.53 18.68
C VAL A 102 -3.79 -4.00 17.72
N PRO A 103 -4.64 -4.85 17.10
CA PRO A 103 -5.73 -4.37 16.24
C PRO A 103 -6.66 -3.39 16.96
N GLU A 104 -7.06 -3.70 18.19
CA GLU A 104 -7.97 -2.88 18.99
C GLU A 104 -7.32 -1.55 19.35
N ARG A 105 -6.01 -1.53 19.59
CA ARG A 105 -5.26 -0.28 19.82
C ARG A 105 -5.19 0.59 18.58
N LEU A 106 -4.99 0.00 17.40
CA LEU A 106 -5.03 0.77 16.14
C LEU A 106 -6.43 1.30 15.86
N ARG A 107 -7.50 0.51 16.08
CA ARG A 107 -8.88 0.98 15.97
C ARG A 107 -9.16 2.16 16.90
N ARG A 108 -8.71 2.08 18.16
CA ARG A 108 -8.82 3.20 19.11
C ARG A 108 -8.04 4.45 18.64
N ARG A 109 -6.91 4.28 17.95
CA ARG A 109 -6.19 5.41 17.34
C ARG A 109 -7.01 6.05 16.23
N LEU A 110 -7.59 5.25 15.33
CA LEU A 110 -8.50 5.78 14.30
C LEU A 110 -9.69 6.50 14.94
N HIS A 111 -10.29 5.97 16.01
CA HIS A 111 -11.37 6.68 16.70
C HIS A 111 -10.91 8.01 17.35
N ARG A 112 -9.66 8.09 17.80
CA ARG A 112 -9.09 9.33 18.35
C ARG A 112 -8.80 10.38 17.29
N TYR A 113 -8.37 9.95 16.10
CA TYR A 113 -8.01 10.84 14.98
C TYR A 113 -8.99 10.62 13.83
N PRO A 114 -10.13 11.34 13.80
CA PRO A 114 -11.21 11.09 12.84
C PRO A 114 -10.80 11.31 11.38
N GLY A 115 -9.81 12.17 11.12
CA GLY A 115 -9.23 12.37 9.77
C GLY A 115 -8.38 11.21 9.26
N CYS A 116 -7.97 10.27 10.13
CA CYS A 116 -7.13 9.15 9.74
C CYS A 116 -7.95 7.99 9.20
N SER A 117 -7.62 7.49 8.02
CA SER A 117 -8.29 6.35 7.38
C SER A 117 -7.53 5.05 7.56
N VAL A 118 -6.21 5.09 7.70
CA VAL A 118 -5.37 3.90 7.82
C VAL A 118 -4.36 4.04 8.96
N ALA A 119 -4.31 3.05 9.85
CA ALA A 119 -3.27 2.97 10.87
C ALA A 119 -2.43 1.69 10.70
N VAL A 120 -1.12 1.83 10.59
CA VAL A 120 -0.17 0.74 10.36
C VAL A 120 0.90 0.70 11.45
N VAL A 121 1.25 -0.51 11.87
CA VAL A 121 2.40 -0.76 12.73
C VAL A 121 3.31 -1.80 12.11
N ARG A 122 4.62 -1.54 12.14
CA ARG A 122 5.64 -2.53 11.82
C ARG A 122 5.85 -3.46 13.02
N ARG A 123 5.73 -4.76 12.80
CA ARG A 123 6.13 -5.83 13.72
C ARG A 123 7.43 -6.46 13.20
N ARG A 124 7.98 -7.43 13.95
CA ARG A 124 9.30 -8.02 13.64
C ARG A 124 9.38 -8.57 12.21
N ASN A 125 8.31 -9.20 11.72
CA ASN A 125 8.31 -9.94 10.45
C ASN A 125 7.14 -9.56 9.51
N ASP A 126 6.32 -8.57 9.88
CA ASP A 126 5.13 -8.18 9.11
C ASP A 126 4.66 -6.78 9.54
N HIS A 127 3.67 -6.26 8.82
CA HIS A 127 2.90 -5.09 9.21
C HIS A 127 1.50 -5.52 9.61
N LEU A 128 0.95 -4.87 10.63
CA LEU A 128 -0.48 -4.92 10.91
C LEU A 128 -1.07 -3.56 10.57
N ALA A 129 -2.11 -3.56 9.74
CA ALA A 129 -2.84 -2.37 9.41
C ALA A 129 -4.33 -2.55 9.74
N VAL A 130 -4.94 -1.45 10.15
CA VAL A 130 -6.39 -1.32 10.27
C VAL A 130 -6.80 -0.19 9.35
N VAL A 131 -7.79 -0.47 8.49
CA VAL A 131 -8.47 0.53 7.69
C VAL A 131 -9.78 0.88 8.41
N ARG A 132 -10.14 2.17 8.43
CA ARG A 132 -11.35 2.66 9.09
C ARG A 132 -12.57 1.94 8.55
N ASP A 133 -13.43 1.49 9.47
CA ASP A 133 -14.69 0.79 9.19
C ASP A 133 -14.54 -0.51 8.38
N GLU A 134 -13.32 -1.02 8.27
CA GLU A 134 -12.94 -2.13 7.42
C GLU A 134 -12.18 -3.23 8.18
N ALA A 135 -11.83 -4.29 7.46
CA ALA A 135 -11.07 -5.40 8.00
C ALA A 135 -9.65 -4.99 8.46
N THR A 136 -9.13 -5.72 9.44
CA THR A 136 -7.71 -5.69 9.78
C THR A 136 -6.94 -6.51 8.76
N VAL A 137 -5.83 -5.97 8.27
CA VAL A 137 -4.95 -6.68 7.33
C VAL A 137 -3.57 -6.86 7.92
N VAL A 138 -2.96 -8.00 7.65
CA VAL A 138 -1.55 -8.28 7.95
C VAL A 138 -0.81 -8.40 6.64
N THR A 139 0.30 -7.68 6.49
CA THR A 139 1.10 -7.71 5.27
C THR A 139 2.52 -8.16 5.58
N ARG A 140 3.06 -9.08 4.78
CA ARG A 140 4.43 -9.58 4.91
C ARG A 140 5.17 -9.38 3.60
N SER A 141 6.26 -8.63 3.64
CA SER A 141 7.16 -8.45 2.50
C SER A 141 8.28 -9.48 2.48
N SER A 142 8.77 -9.80 1.28
CA SER A 142 10.05 -10.49 1.12
C SER A 142 11.21 -9.60 1.61
N PRO A 143 12.34 -10.16 2.06
CA PRO A 143 13.46 -9.39 2.61
C PRO A 143 13.89 -8.20 1.73
N GLY A 144 14.03 -8.41 0.42
CA GLY A 144 14.44 -7.36 -0.53
C GLY A 144 13.48 -6.17 -0.65
N ALA A 145 12.19 -6.38 -0.38
CA ALA A 145 11.16 -5.34 -0.46
C ALA A 145 10.88 -4.64 0.87
N THR A 146 11.51 -5.03 1.97
CA THR A 146 11.14 -4.56 3.32
C THR A 146 11.22 -3.05 3.44
N GLU A 147 12.35 -2.43 3.12
CA GLU A 147 12.53 -0.98 3.23
C GLU A 147 11.50 -0.19 2.41
N MET A 148 11.26 -0.61 1.17
CA MET A 148 10.29 0.05 0.29
C MET A 148 8.86 -0.17 0.77
N TRP A 149 8.52 -1.40 1.17
CA TRP A 149 7.19 -1.76 1.64
C TRP A 149 6.84 -1.04 2.94
N ASP A 150 7.76 -0.93 3.88
CA ASP A 150 7.59 -0.17 5.12
C ASP A 150 7.15 1.28 4.85
N ALA A 151 7.75 1.91 3.82
CA ALA A 151 7.47 3.28 3.43
C ALA A 151 6.09 3.45 2.77
N ILE A 152 5.61 2.45 2.02
CA ILE A 152 4.41 2.61 1.17
C ILE A 152 3.21 1.77 1.60
N CYS A 153 3.34 0.85 2.56
CA CYS A 153 2.27 -0.08 2.95
C CYS A 153 0.98 0.63 3.38
N GLY A 154 1.09 1.70 4.19
CA GLY A 154 -0.08 2.46 4.63
C GLY A 154 -0.74 3.22 3.49
N SER A 155 0.06 3.90 2.68
CA SER A 155 -0.40 4.62 1.49
C SER A 155 -1.04 3.69 0.45
N PHE A 156 -0.51 2.48 0.28
CA PHE A 156 -1.08 1.46 -0.60
C PHE A 156 -2.50 1.06 -0.16
N LEU A 157 -2.68 0.80 1.13
CA LEU A 157 -3.99 0.43 1.68
C LEU A 157 -4.97 1.60 1.61
N TYR A 158 -4.49 2.82 1.85
CA TYR A 158 -5.27 4.05 1.75
C TYR A 158 -5.82 4.24 0.33
N CYS A 159 -4.96 4.26 -0.68
CA CYS A 159 -5.40 4.49 -2.05
C CYS A 159 -6.19 3.31 -2.63
N TRP A 160 -5.90 2.07 -2.21
CA TRP A 160 -6.68 0.89 -2.61
C TRP A 160 -8.13 1.01 -2.11
N TRP A 161 -8.30 1.33 -0.83
CA TRP A 161 -9.62 1.56 -0.24
C TRP A 161 -10.31 2.80 -0.83
N GLY A 162 -9.59 3.91 -1.01
CA GLY A 162 -10.08 5.14 -1.63
C GLY A 162 -10.55 4.96 -3.08
N ALA A 163 -9.91 4.05 -3.83
CA ALA A 163 -10.33 3.63 -5.17
C ALA A 163 -11.60 2.75 -5.18
N GLY A 164 -12.21 2.48 -4.02
CA GLY A 164 -13.37 1.59 -3.88
C GLY A 164 -13.05 0.12 -4.10
N LEU A 165 -11.77 -0.27 -4.05
CA LEU A 165 -11.36 -1.65 -4.26
C LEU A 165 -11.44 -2.44 -2.94
N PRO A 166 -12.04 -3.64 -2.95
CA PRO A 166 -12.27 -4.37 -1.71
C PRO A 166 -10.97 -4.93 -1.15
N LEU A 167 -10.71 -4.69 0.14
CA LEU A 167 -9.53 -5.23 0.84
C LEU A 167 -9.55 -6.77 0.90
N ALA A 168 -10.75 -7.36 0.83
CA ALA A 168 -10.95 -8.82 0.79
C ALA A 168 -10.35 -9.50 -0.45
N GLU A 169 -10.06 -8.76 -1.52
CA GLU A 169 -9.37 -9.28 -2.71
C GLU A 169 -7.85 -9.42 -2.49
N LEU A 170 -7.25 -8.60 -1.63
CA LEU A 170 -5.80 -8.54 -1.46
C LEU A 170 -5.15 -9.87 -1.04
N PRO A 171 -5.76 -10.71 -0.16
CA PRO A 171 -5.20 -12.03 0.15
C PRO A 171 -5.14 -12.99 -1.04
N ARG A 172 -5.95 -12.73 -2.08
CA ARG A 172 -5.96 -13.48 -3.33
C ARG A 172 -5.14 -12.81 -4.43
N ALA A 173 -4.42 -11.72 -4.15
CA ALA A 173 -3.60 -11.06 -5.13
C ALA A 173 -2.10 -11.30 -4.89
N ALA A 174 -1.33 -11.34 -5.97
CA ALA A 174 0.11 -11.23 -5.89
C ALA A 174 0.50 -9.75 -5.92
N LEU A 175 1.11 -9.25 -4.85
CA LEU A 175 1.67 -7.89 -4.81
C LEU A 175 3.15 -7.92 -5.16
N VAL A 176 3.49 -7.28 -6.26
CA VAL A 176 4.87 -7.10 -6.72
C VAL A 176 5.29 -5.67 -6.38
N VAL A 177 6.30 -5.54 -5.54
CA VAL A 177 6.80 -4.26 -5.03
C VAL A 177 8.07 -3.91 -5.81
N GLY A 178 8.14 -2.68 -6.31
CA GLY A 178 9.23 -2.30 -7.21
C GLY A 178 9.34 -0.82 -7.53
N ARG A 179 10.17 -0.53 -8.52
CA ARG A 179 10.32 0.82 -9.10
C ARG A 179 9.80 0.85 -10.52
N PHE A 180 8.85 1.73 -10.77
CA PHE A 180 8.31 1.96 -12.09
C PHE A 180 9.14 3.00 -12.84
N THR A 181 9.56 2.65 -14.05
CA THR A 181 10.24 3.55 -14.98
C THR A 181 9.47 3.67 -16.27
N VAL A 182 9.40 4.90 -16.78
CA VAL A 182 8.81 5.19 -18.07
C VAL A 182 9.85 4.89 -19.14
N SER A 183 9.52 4.01 -20.07
CA SER A 183 10.42 3.77 -21.20
C SER A 183 10.36 4.94 -22.20
N SER A 184 11.53 5.42 -22.62
CA SER A 184 11.67 6.32 -23.75
C SER A 184 11.42 5.58 -25.07
N GLY A 185 10.74 6.22 -26.04
CA GLY A 185 10.65 5.71 -27.42
C GLY A 185 9.58 4.65 -27.68
N GLY A 186 8.42 4.71 -27.00
CA GLY A 186 7.25 3.88 -27.35
C GLY A 186 7.31 2.43 -26.86
N ARG A 187 8.32 2.06 -26.07
CA ARG A 187 8.38 0.76 -25.40
C ARG A 187 7.40 0.72 -24.22
N PRO A 188 6.92 -0.48 -23.84
CA PRO A 188 6.15 -0.66 -22.62
C PRO A 188 6.88 -0.13 -21.39
N GLY A 189 6.14 0.39 -20.41
CA GLY A 189 6.71 0.77 -19.11
C GLY A 189 7.34 -0.44 -18.42
N THR A 190 8.30 -0.19 -17.53
CA THR A 190 9.02 -1.27 -16.83
C THR A 190 8.84 -1.13 -15.32
N LEU A 191 8.55 -2.24 -14.64
CA LEU A 191 8.59 -2.36 -13.19
C LEU A 191 9.79 -3.23 -12.79
N GLU A 192 10.81 -2.58 -12.24
CA GLU A 192 11.92 -3.25 -11.59
C GLU A 192 11.45 -3.87 -10.28
N THR A 193 11.39 -5.20 -10.22
CA THR A 193 10.85 -5.94 -9.09
C THR A 193 11.87 -6.03 -7.97
N VAL A 194 11.66 -5.25 -6.90
CA VAL A 194 12.47 -5.29 -5.68
C VAL A 194 12.06 -6.47 -4.78
N GLY A 195 10.79 -6.85 -4.83
CA GLY A 195 10.32 -8.07 -4.18
C GLY A 195 8.80 -8.21 -4.22
N ARG A 196 8.24 -8.90 -3.23
CA ARG A 196 6.81 -9.18 -3.14
C ARG A 196 6.27 -8.88 -1.76
N ALA A 197 4.98 -8.58 -1.68
CA ALA A 197 4.23 -8.56 -0.44
C ALA A 197 3.07 -9.57 -0.51
N GLN A 198 2.78 -10.18 0.63
CA GLN A 198 1.61 -11.04 0.85
C GLN A 198 0.68 -10.35 1.82
N VAL A 199 -0.62 -10.45 1.57
CA VAL A 199 -1.65 -9.91 2.46
C VAL A 199 -2.44 -11.07 3.05
N THR A 200 -2.79 -10.95 4.31
CA THR A 200 -3.70 -11.85 5.01
C THR A 200 -4.76 -11.00 5.69
N ALA A 201 -6.03 -11.22 5.37
CA ALA A 201 -7.11 -10.58 6.10
C ALA A 201 -7.24 -11.28 7.47
N VAL A 202 -7.32 -10.48 8.53
CA VAL A 202 -7.65 -10.96 9.86
C VAL A 202 -9.15 -10.77 10.04
N PRO A 203 -9.94 -11.86 10.21
CA PRO A 203 -11.36 -11.74 10.45
C PRO A 203 -11.62 -10.83 11.65
N THR A 204 -12.51 -9.86 11.50
CA THR A 204 -13.08 -9.12 12.63
C THR A 204 -14.05 -10.05 13.35
N ASP A 205 -13.77 -10.39 14.61
CA ASP A 205 -14.58 -11.27 15.48
C ASP A 205 -16.04 -10.81 15.72
N SER A 206 -16.55 -9.82 14.99
CA SER A 206 -17.96 -9.43 15.01
C SER A 206 -18.88 -10.51 14.41
N SER A 207 -18.37 -11.44 13.61
CA SER A 207 -19.16 -12.58 13.10
C SER A 207 -19.30 -13.73 14.10
N ALA A 208 -18.38 -13.88 15.05
CA ALA A 208 -18.43 -14.94 16.06
C ALA A 208 -19.54 -14.73 17.11
N ARG A 209 -19.99 -13.48 17.34
CA ARG A 209 -21.10 -13.19 18.27
C ARG A 209 -22.49 -13.36 17.69
N ARG A 210 -22.67 -13.32 16.36
CA ARG A 210 -23.99 -13.53 15.73
C ARG A 210 -24.37 -15.00 15.53
N ALA A 211 -23.42 -15.93 15.65
CA ALA A 211 -23.69 -17.37 15.57
C ALA A 211 -24.03 -18.00 16.95
N ALA A 212 -24.05 -17.20 18.02
CA ALA A 212 -24.28 -17.66 19.40
C ALA A 212 -25.46 -16.92 20.07
N SER A 213 -26.40 -16.38 19.28
CA SER A 213 -27.65 -15.77 19.77
C SER A 213 -28.85 -16.48 19.17
#